data_AF-A0A7K4JWP1-F1
#
_entry.id   AF-A0A7K4JWP1-F1
#
_cell.length_a   1.000
_cell.length_b   1.000
_cell.length_c   1.000
_cell.angle_alpha   90.00
_cell.angle_beta   90.00
_cell.angle_gamma   90.00
#
_symmetry.space_group_name_H-M   'P 1'
#
loop_
_entity.id
_entity.type
_entity.pdbx_description
1 polymer ?
#
loop_
_entity_poly.entity_id
_entity_poly.type
_entity_poly.pdbx_seq_one_letter_code
_entity_poly.pdbx_strand_id
1 'polypeptide(L)'
;ATWTRLLPRQAREAQMQRFCKAQAIQRRLEEIEVTFGELEKQGIKLEKLLRDESGGDHAGPGGTGGTGRPAAAHAAPTASPAELRTQWMNQLLYLVQKKNSLVCEESDLMIAVQELKLEEQQSRLDQQLRRFMSKEGKGHGAGRGNRERTRHLCPGSSPAAPTDARKTPAERAAEQETLARLLEVVNQRNALIHVQEERRLSEL
;
A
#
# COMPACT_ATOMS: atom_id res chain seq x y z
N ALA A 1 -7.74 30.15 24.30
CA ALA A 1 -6.59 29.40 23.72
C ALA A 1 -6.89 27.90 23.68
N THR A 2 -7.81 27.47 22.81
CA THR A 2 -8.24 26.06 22.64
C THR A 2 -7.37 25.30 21.63
N TRP A 3 -6.76 26.00 20.67
CA TRP A 3 -5.91 25.44 19.61
C TRP A 3 -4.66 24.71 20.12
N THR A 4 -4.10 25.12 21.26
CA THR A 4 -2.89 24.51 21.84
C THR A 4 -3.11 23.09 22.34
N ARG A 5 -4.35 22.72 22.68
CA ARG A 5 -4.74 21.35 23.10
C ARG A 5 -5.23 20.49 21.94
N LEU A 6 -5.72 21.11 20.87
CA LEU A 6 -6.30 20.42 19.71
C LEU A 6 -5.21 19.83 18.79
N LEU A 7 -4.11 20.55 18.56
CA LEU A 7 -3.02 20.13 17.67
C LEU A 7 -2.34 18.80 18.08
N PRO A 8 -1.99 18.57 19.37
CA PRO A 8 -1.43 17.29 19.80
C PRO A 8 -2.42 16.12 19.70
N ARG A 9 -3.71 16.39 19.94
CA ARG A 9 -4.77 15.38 19.82
C ARG A 9 -4.97 14.97 18.37
N GLN A 10 -5.06 15.94 17.47
CA GLN A 10 -5.21 15.69 16.03
C GLN A 10 -4.02 14.91 15.46
N ALA A 11 -2.79 15.21 15.90
CA ALA A 11 -1.61 14.45 15.48
C ALA A 11 -1.67 12.98 15.92
N ARG A 12 -2.13 12.71 17.15
CA ARG A 12 -2.32 11.34 17.66
C ARG A 12 -3.42 10.60 16.92
N GLU A 13 -4.55 11.27 16.65
CA GLU A 13 -5.65 10.70 15.87
C GLU A 13 -5.21 10.35 14.44
N ALA A 14 -4.46 11.25 13.76
CA ALA A 14 -3.92 10.98 12.44
C ALA A 14 -2.92 9.81 12.43
N GLN A 15 -2.06 9.72 13.45
CA GLN A 15 -1.15 8.59 13.61
C GLN A 15 -1.90 7.27 13.81
N MET A 16 -2.91 7.27 14.68
CA MET A 16 -3.77 6.09 14.91
C MET A 16 -4.49 5.67 13.63
N GLN A 17 -5.05 6.63 12.89
CA GLN A 17 -5.72 6.36 11.61
C GLN A 17 -4.78 5.69 10.61
N ARG A 18 -3.54 6.17 10.46
CA ARG A 18 -2.55 5.53 9.57
C ARG A 18 -2.20 4.12 10.04
N PHE A 19 -2.03 3.91 11.35
CA PHE A 19 -1.80 2.58 11.90
C PHE A 19 -2.97 1.62 11.60
N CYS A 20 -4.21 2.05 11.84
CA CYS A 20 -5.39 1.23 11.55
C CYS A 20 -5.52 0.92 10.05
N LYS A 21 -5.22 1.89 9.17
CA LYS A 21 -5.17 1.66 7.72
C LYS A 21 -4.13 0.61 7.36
N ALA A 22 -2.90 0.71 7.90
CA ALA A 22 -1.85 -0.29 7.67
C ALA A 22 -2.31 -1.69 8.08
N GLN A 23 -2.91 -1.80 9.26
CA GLN A 23 -3.38 -3.08 9.79
C GLN A 23 -4.50 -3.69 8.93
N ALA A 24 -5.42 -2.86 8.43
CA ALA A 24 -6.49 -3.31 7.56
C ALA A 24 -5.94 -3.82 6.22
N ILE A 25 -4.99 -3.10 5.61
CA ILE A 25 -4.33 -3.52 4.37
C ILE A 25 -3.59 -4.84 4.58
N GLN A 26 -2.79 -4.95 5.64
CA GLN A 26 -2.02 -6.16 5.94
C GLN A 26 -2.93 -7.38 6.13
N ARG A 27 -4.02 -7.24 6.90
CA ARG A 27 -5.00 -8.32 7.06
C ARG A 27 -5.58 -8.74 5.72
N ARG A 28 -5.90 -7.78 4.85
CA ARG A 28 -6.51 -8.09 3.55
C ARG A 28 -5.53 -8.82 2.62
N LEU A 29 -4.25 -8.42 2.62
CA LEU A 29 -3.20 -9.13 1.88
C LEU A 29 -3.06 -10.58 2.36
N GLU A 30 -3.04 -10.81 3.67
CA GLU A 30 -2.99 -12.16 4.25
C GLU A 30 -4.22 -13.01 3.85
N GLU A 31 -5.42 -12.41 3.84
CA GLU A 31 -6.64 -13.08 3.34
C GLU A 31 -6.51 -13.46 1.86
N ILE A 32 -5.96 -12.57 1.03
CA ILE A 32 -5.71 -12.83 -0.39
C ILE A 32 -4.72 -13.99 -0.54
N GLU A 33 -3.58 -13.98 0.16
CA GLU A 33 -2.58 -15.06 0.12
C GLU A 33 -3.20 -16.43 0.45
N VAL A 34 -4.01 -16.49 1.51
CA VAL A 34 -4.69 -17.74 1.92
C VAL A 34 -5.67 -18.22 0.85
N THR A 35 -6.51 -17.32 0.32
CA THR A 35 -7.50 -17.69 -0.71
C THR A 35 -6.83 -18.08 -2.03
N PHE A 36 -5.75 -17.40 -2.40
CA PHE A 36 -4.98 -17.70 -3.61
C PHE A 36 -4.37 -19.11 -3.52
N GLY A 37 -3.76 -19.46 -2.38
CA GLY A 37 -3.22 -20.79 -2.14
C GLY A 37 -4.28 -21.91 -2.18
N GLU A 38 -5.52 -21.64 -1.78
CA GLU A 38 -6.63 -22.59 -1.93
C GLU A 38 -7.02 -22.79 -3.40
N LEU A 39 -7.11 -21.70 -4.19
CA LEU A 39 -7.39 -21.77 -5.63
C LEU A 39 -6.26 -22.50 -6.39
N GLU A 40 -5.01 -22.38 -5.94
CA GLU A 40 -3.89 -23.17 -6.48
C GLU A 40 -4.07 -24.67 -6.23
N LYS A 41 -4.41 -25.07 -5.01
CA LYS A 41 -4.68 -26.49 -4.71
C LYS A 41 -5.84 -27.04 -5.54
N GLN A 42 -6.91 -26.26 -5.70
CA GLN A 42 -8.03 -26.61 -6.56
C GLN A 42 -7.62 -26.76 -8.02
N GLY A 43 -6.79 -25.85 -8.53
CA GLY A 43 -6.22 -25.92 -9.88
C GLY A 43 -5.35 -27.15 -10.09
N ILE A 44 -4.47 -27.49 -9.15
CA ILE A 44 -3.65 -28.70 -9.20
C ILE A 44 -4.52 -29.95 -9.21
N LYS A 45 -5.58 -29.99 -8.38
CA LYS A 45 -6.52 -31.12 -8.37
C LYS A 45 -7.25 -31.25 -9.70
N LEU A 46 -7.68 -30.14 -10.30
CA LEU A 46 -8.33 -30.11 -11.59
C LEU A 46 -7.39 -30.62 -12.70
N GLU A 47 -6.12 -30.20 -12.70
CA GLU A 47 -5.12 -30.67 -13.67
C GLU A 47 -4.86 -32.18 -13.54
N LYS A 48 -4.75 -32.69 -12.31
CA LYS A 48 -4.56 -34.13 -12.06
C LYS A 48 -5.72 -34.96 -12.61
N LEU A 49 -6.96 -34.56 -12.32
CA LEU A 49 -8.15 -35.23 -12.84
C LEU A 49 -8.16 -35.24 -14.37
N LEU A 50 -7.77 -34.15 -15.02
CA LEU A 50 -7.66 -34.08 -16.48
C LEU A 50 -6.62 -35.04 -17.06
N ARG A 51 -5.48 -35.23 -16.37
CA ARG A 51 -4.44 -36.17 -16.80
C ARG A 51 -4.85 -37.62 -16.60
N ASP A 52 -5.54 -37.92 -15.50
CA ASP A 52 -6.00 -39.28 -15.19
C ASP A 52 -7.13 -39.72 -16.15
N GLU A 53 -8.03 -38.81 -16.54
CA GLU A 53 -9.07 -39.06 -17.55
C GLU A 53 -8.49 -39.22 -18.97
N SER A 54 -7.37 -38.54 -19.27
CA SER A 54 -6.70 -38.65 -20.59
C SER A 54 -5.77 -39.86 -20.72
N GLY A 55 -5.48 -40.59 -19.63
CA GLY A 55 -4.57 -41.74 -19.60
C GLY A 55 -5.24 -43.11 -19.71
N GLY A 56 -6.57 -43.18 -19.81
CA GLY A 56 -7.35 -44.42 -19.70
C GLY A 56 -7.40 -45.33 -20.93
N ASP A 57 -7.12 -44.82 -22.13
CA ASP A 57 -7.51 -45.52 -23.36
C ASP A 57 -6.34 -45.84 -24.30
N HIS A 58 -5.29 -46.52 -23.85
CA HIS A 58 -4.38 -47.22 -24.77
C HIS A 58 -3.64 -48.40 -24.11
N ALA A 59 -4.39 -49.38 -23.60
CA ALA A 59 -3.88 -50.74 -23.38
C ALA A 59 -4.27 -51.64 -24.58
N GLY A 60 -3.36 -51.69 -25.57
CA GLY A 60 -2.99 -52.81 -26.47
C GLY A 60 -4.04 -53.73 -27.12
N PRO A 61 -3.92 -54.03 -28.43
CA PRO A 61 -4.78 -54.98 -29.13
C PRO A 61 -4.34 -56.43 -28.85
N GLY A 62 -5.17 -57.21 -28.17
CA GLY A 62 -4.93 -58.64 -28.03
C GLY A 62 -6.06 -59.34 -27.29
N GLY A 63 -6.89 -60.10 -28.02
CA GLY A 63 -7.85 -61.03 -27.41
C GLY A 63 -9.16 -61.15 -28.16
N THR A 64 -9.18 -62.04 -29.15
CA THR A 64 -10.35 -62.56 -29.85
C THR A 64 -11.35 -63.26 -28.93
N GLY A 65 -12.65 -63.05 -29.19
CA GLY A 65 -13.68 -64.10 -29.07
C GLY A 65 -14.75 -63.87 -28.01
N GLY A 66 -16.03 -63.87 -28.43
CA GLY A 66 -17.16 -64.08 -27.52
C GLY A 66 -18.44 -63.35 -27.89
N THR A 67 -19.22 -63.93 -28.80
CA THR A 67 -20.63 -63.61 -29.04
C THR A 67 -21.47 -63.75 -27.77
N GLY A 68 -22.28 -62.74 -27.44
CA GLY A 68 -23.35 -62.86 -26.44
C GLY A 68 -23.93 -61.53 -25.96
N ARG A 69 -25.03 -61.10 -26.57
CA ARG A 69 -26.05 -60.26 -25.91
C ARG A 69 -27.00 -61.20 -25.17
N PRO A 70 -27.56 -60.83 -24.00
CA PRO A 70 -28.68 -59.89 -24.04
C PRO A 70 -28.76 -58.89 -22.87
N ALA A 71 -29.77 -58.03 -23.01
CA ALA A 71 -30.17 -56.88 -22.20
C ALA A 71 -30.36 -57.16 -20.70
N ALA A 72 -29.98 -56.18 -19.88
CA ALA A 72 -30.70 -55.82 -18.66
C ALA A 72 -30.41 -54.36 -18.30
N ALA A 73 -31.45 -53.68 -17.83
CA ALA A 73 -31.42 -52.33 -17.31
C ALA A 73 -30.37 -52.14 -16.21
N HIS A 74 -29.71 -50.98 -16.19
CA HIS A 74 -29.66 -50.04 -15.07
C HIS A 74 -28.52 -49.01 -15.30
N ALA A 75 -28.85 -47.76 -14.99
CA ALA A 75 -27.95 -46.66 -14.63
C ALA A 75 -27.07 -46.06 -15.74
N ALA A 76 -27.47 -44.87 -16.22
CA ALA A 76 -26.83 -43.60 -15.86
C ALA A 76 -27.00 -42.58 -17.00
N PRO A 77 -27.44 -41.34 -16.72
CA PRO A 77 -27.01 -40.22 -17.55
C PRO A 77 -25.55 -39.98 -17.18
N THR A 78 -24.62 -40.78 -17.72
CA THR A 78 -23.22 -40.38 -17.76
C THR A 78 -23.19 -39.15 -18.67
N ALA A 79 -22.90 -37.99 -18.06
CA ALA A 79 -22.85 -36.71 -18.75
C ALA A 79 -22.12 -36.87 -20.10
N SER A 80 -22.70 -36.29 -21.15
CA SER A 80 -22.12 -36.34 -22.49
C SER A 80 -20.67 -35.85 -22.42
N PRO A 81 -19.73 -36.42 -23.20
CA PRO A 81 -18.36 -35.92 -23.27
C PRO A 81 -18.27 -34.40 -23.54
N ALA A 82 -19.28 -33.81 -24.20
CA ALA A 82 -19.38 -32.36 -24.40
C ALA A 82 -19.81 -31.59 -23.13
N GLU A 83 -20.71 -32.15 -22.32
CA GLU A 83 -21.16 -31.56 -21.05
C GLU A 83 -20.03 -31.55 -20.04
N LEU A 84 -19.27 -32.65 -19.97
CA LEU A 84 -18.08 -32.74 -19.16
C LEU A 84 -17.02 -31.71 -19.59
N ARG A 85 -16.74 -31.59 -20.90
CA ARG A 85 -15.87 -30.53 -21.46
C ARG A 85 -16.29 -29.14 -21.03
N THR A 86 -17.59 -28.88 -21.12
CA THR A 86 -18.18 -27.61 -20.70
C THR A 86 -17.99 -27.38 -19.20
N GLN A 87 -18.20 -28.41 -18.37
CA GLN A 87 -18.04 -28.33 -16.92
C GLN A 87 -16.60 -27.98 -16.52
N TRP A 88 -15.58 -28.65 -17.09
CA TRP A 88 -14.19 -28.36 -16.75
C TRP A 88 -13.73 -27.01 -17.29
N MET A 89 -14.16 -26.61 -18.49
CA MET A 89 -13.89 -25.26 -19.02
C MET A 89 -14.45 -24.18 -18.12
N ASN A 90 -15.69 -24.34 -17.64
CA ASN A 90 -16.29 -23.42 -16.68
C ASN A 90 -15.50 -23.37 -15.37
N GLN A 91 -15.04 -24.52 -14.88
CA GLN A 91 -14.22 -24.60 -13.66
C GLN A 91 -12.87 -23.90 -13.83
N LEU A 92 -12.20 -24.09 -14.97
CA LEU A 92 -10.93 -23.44 -15.28
C LEU A 92 -11.12 -21.91 -15.42
N LEU A 93 -12.15 -21.50 -16.16
CA LEU A 93 -12.48 -20.08 -16.33
C LEU A 93 -12.74 -19.41 -14.98
N TYR A 94 -13.51 -20.07 -14.10
CA TYR A 94 -13.74 -19.60 -12.74
C TYR A 94 -12.43 -19.41 -11.96
N LEU A 95 -11.54 -20.41 -11.97
CA LEU A 95 -10.26 -20.33 -11.25
C LEU A 95 -9.40 -19.18 -11.76
N VAL A 96 -9.28 -19.04 -13.09
CA VAL A 96 -8.49 -17.97 -13.72
C VAL A 96 -9.08 -16.59 -13.40
N GLN A 97 -10.39 -16.41 -13.59
CA GLN A 97 -11.06 -15.15 -13.29
C GLN A 97 -10.93 -14.77 -11.81
N LYS A 98 -11.09 -15.75 -10.92
CA LYS A 98 -10.98 -15.50 -9.48
C LYS A 98 -9.56 -15.15 -9.07
N LYS A 99 -8.55 -15.86 -9.59
CA LYS A 99 -7.13 -15.54 -9.36
C LYS A 99 -6.77 -14.17 -9.89
N ASN A 100 -7.19 -13.83 -11.12
CA ASN A 100 -6.94 -12.51 -11.69
C ASN A 100 -7.57 -11.41 -10.84
N SER A 101 -8.80 -11.60 -10.36
CA SER A 101 -9.46 -10.64 -9.45
C SER A 101 -8.68 -10.44 -8.15
N LEU A 102 -8.11 -11.51 -7.58
CA LEU A 102 -7.30 -11.42 -6.36
C LEU A 102 -5.96 -10.72 -6.61
N VAL A 103 -5.29 -11.01 -7.72
CA VAL A 103 -4.02 -10.36 -8.10
C VAL A 103 -4.24 -8.87 -8.37
N CYS A 104 -5.35 -8.52 -9.01
CA CYS A 104 -5.75 -7.12 -9.20
C CYS A 104 -5.93 -6.40 -7.85
N GLU A 105 -6.66 -7.02 -6.91
CA GLU A 105 -6.88 -6.46 -5.57
C GLU A 105 -5.56 -6.35 -4.78
N GLU A 106 -4.70 -7.37 -4.85
CA GLU A 106 -3.36 -7.36 -4.25
C GLU A 106 -2.53 -6.19 -4.76
N SER A 107 -2.50 -5.97 -6.07
CA SER A 107 -1.79 -4.84 -6.68
C SER A 107 -2.29 -3.49 -6.16
N ASP A 108 -3.61 -3.31 -6.03
CA ASP A 108 -4.19 -2.08 -5.48
C ASP A 108 -3.79 -1.86 -4.02
N LEU A 109 -3.80 -2.93 -3.22
CA LEU A 109 -3.34 -2.89 -1.84
C LEU A 109 -1.85 -2.57 -1.74
N MET A 110 -1.01 -3.10 -2.63
CA MET A 110 0.42 -2.79 -2.68
C MET A 110 0.69 -1.32 -3.01
N ILE A 111 -0.12 -0.70 -3.87
CA ILE A 111 -0.05 0.75 -4.11
C ILE A 111 -0.46 1.51 -2.84
N ALA A 112 -1.54 1.10 -2.18
CA ALA A 112 -1.98 1.69 -0.91
C ALA A 112 -0.92 1.58 0.20
N VAL A 113 -0.16 0.46 0.27
CA VAL A 113 1.00 0.32 1.17
C VAL A 113 2.04 1.39 0.87
N GLN A 114 2.38 1.59 -0.40
CA GLN A 114 3.40 2.56 -0.79
C GLN A 114 2.93 4.00 -0.51
N GLU A 115 1.68 4.33 -0.81
CA GLU A 115 1.07 5.62 -0.46
C GLU A 115 1.12 5.88 1.05
N LEU A 116 0.78 4.89 1.88
CA LEU A 116 0.80 5.02 3.33
C LEU A 116 2.22 5.25 3.88
N LYS A 117 3.23 4.61 3.30
CA LYS A 117 4.64 4.86 3.63
C LYS A 117 5.03 6.31 3.32
N LEU A 118 4.59 6.82 2.17
CA LEU A 118 4.84 8.20 1.76
C LEU A 118 4.10 9.20 2.66
N GLU A 119 2.87 8.91 3.08
CA GLU A 119 2.12 9.72 4.06
C GLU A 119 2.84 9.80 5.42
N GLU A 120 3.40 8.68 5.90
CA GLU A 120 4.15 8.66 7.16
C GLU A 120 5.49 9.42 7.05
N GLN A 121 6.21 9.26 5.94
CA GLN A 121 7.41 10.05 5.64
C GLN A 121 7.09 11.54 5.58
N GLN A 122 6.04 11.93 4.86
CA GLN A 122 5.57 13.31 4.79
C GLN A 122 5.23 13.85 6.19
N SER A 123 4.48 13.08 6.99
CA SER A 123 4.12 13.48 8.36
C SER A 123 5.35 13.71 9.24
N ARG A 124 6.37 12.86 9.12
CA ARG A 124 7.63 13.01 9.85
C ARG A 124 8.39 14.27 9.43
N LEU A 125 8.49 14.54 8.13
CA LEU A 125 9.17 15.72 7.59
C LEU A 125 8.43 17.01 7.98
N ASP A 126 7.08 17.01 7.92
CA ASP A 126 6.27 18.14 8.38
C ASP A 126 6.46 18.45 9.87
N GLN A 127 6.58 17.41 10.71
CA GLN A 127 6.91 17.60 12.13
C GLN A 127 8.30 18.21 12.33
N GLN A 128 9.29 17.85 11.50
CA GLN A 128 10.62 18.46 11.54
C GLN A 128 10.58 19.94 11.15
N LEU A 129 9.88 20.31 10.08
CA LEU A 129 9.69 21.70 9.69
C LEU A 129 9.01 22.53 10.78
N ARG A 130 7.93 22.00 11.38
CA ARG A 130 7.25 22.67 12.50
C ARG A 130 8.19 22.92 13.69
N ARG A 131 9.13 22.00 13.96
CA ARG A 131 10.16 22.19 15.01
C ARG A 131 11.15 23.30 14.64
N PHE A 132 11.57 23.40 13.38
CA PHE A 132 12.43 24.49 12.92
C PHE A 132 11.74 25.85 13.05
N MET A 133 10.50 25.97 12.58
CA MET A 133 9.71 27.22 12.70
C MET A 133 9.42 27.60 14.15
N SER A 134 9.19 26.62 15.03
CA SER A 134 8.93 26.88 16.47
C SER A 134 10.15 27.43 17.23
N LYS A 135 11.37 27.19 16.74
CA LYS A 135 12.61 27.75 17.31
C LYS A 135 12.81 29.22 16.94
N GLU A 136 12.29 29.67 15.80
CA GLU A 136 12.37 31.08 15.36
C GLU A 136 11.45 32.01 16.16
N GLY A 137 10.30 31.52 16.60
CA GLY A 137 9.30 32.32 17.34
C GLY A 137 9.69 32.71 18.77
N LYS A 138 10.76 32.13 19.34
CA LYS A 138 11.17 32.37 20.74
C LYS A 138 12.22 33.48 20.92
N GLY A 139 12.76 34.03 19.83
CA GLY A 139 13.80 35.09 19.87
C GLY A 139 13.28 36.53 20.00
N HIS A 140 11.97 36.77 19.91
CA HIS A 140 11.42 38.12 19.67
C HIS A 140 10.66 38.76 20.85
N GLY A 141 10.79 38.26 22.10
CA GLY A 141 9.86 38.62 23.17
C GLY A 141 10.42 38.86 24.57
N ALA A 142 11.70 39.24 24.72
CA ALA A 142 12.28 39.55 26.03
C ALA A 142 12.82 40.99 26.13
N GLY A 143 12.15 41.95 25.51
CA GLY A 143 12.32 43.37 25.81
C GLY A 143 11.43 43.76 27.00
N ARG A 144 11.83 43.41 28.24
CA ARG A 144 11.27 44.05 29.43
C ARG A 144 11.68 45.52 29.41
N GLY A 145 10.79 46.40 28.97
CA GLY A 145 10.92 47.84 29.12
C GLY A 145 11.02 48.21 30.59
N ASN A 146 12.25 48.37 31.09
CA ASN A 146 12.53 48.90 32.41
C ASN A 146 13.01 50.35 32.26
N ARG A 147 12.11 51.26 32.62
CA ARG A 147 12.39 52.50 33.35
C ARG A 147 13.39 53.46 32.73
N GLU A 148 12.80 54.42 32.03
CA GLU A 148 13.31 55.75 31.76
C GLU A 148 13.95 56.37 33.01
N ARG A 149 15.28 56.39 33.01
CA ARG A 149 16.06 57.30 33.85
C ARG A 149 17.30 57.69 33.06
N THR A 150 17.10 58.73 32.26
CA THR A 150 18.13 59.62 31.73
C THR A 150 19.25 59.76 32.75
N ARG A 151 20.51 59.53 32.33
CA ARG A 151 21.70 60.20 32.84
C ARG A 151 23.02 59.63 32.25
N HIS A 152 23.72 60.51 31.53
CA HIS A 152 25.18 60.56 31.32
C HIS A 152 25.79 59.73 30.19
N LEU A 153 26.18 60.44 29.12
CA LEU A 153 26.99 59.97 28.00
C LEU A 153 28.46 59.81 28.44
N CYS A 154 29.04 58.63 28.25
CA CYS A 154 30.49 58.43 28.16
C CYS A 154 30.84 58.00 26.73
N PRO A 155 31.83 58.61 26.05
CA PRO A 155 32.27 58.19 24.73
C PRO A 155 33.40 57.16 24.88
N GLY A 156 33.14 55.90 24.55
CA GLY A 156 34.20 54.90 24.51
C GLY A 156 33.76 53.51 24.92
N SER A 157 32.89 52.89 24.13
CA SER A 157 32.81 51.43 24.05
C SER A 157 32.23 51.09 22.68
N SER A 158 32.99 50.36 21.88
CA SER A 158 32.55 49.80 20.60
C SER A 158 31.19 49.12 20.78
N PRO A 159 30.15 49.42 19.97
CA PRO A 159 28.95 48.61 20.00
C PRO A 159 29.31 47.26 19.39
N ALA A 160 29.54 46.26 20.22
CA ALA A 160 29.39 44.89 19.80
C ALA A 160 27.99 44.79 19.18
N ALA A 161 27.96 44.54 17.86
CA ALA A 161 26.74 44.45 17.10
C ALA A 161 25.76 43.51 17.84
N PRO A 162 24.47 43.86 17.94
CA PRO A 162 23.49 42.91 18.42
C PRO A 162 23.50 41.77 17.41
N THR A 163 23.97 40.59 17.83
CA THR A 163 23.84 39.35 17.07
C THR A 163 22.35 39.02 17.02
N ASP A 164 21.68 39.67 16.08
CA ASP A 164 20.31 39.42 15.70
C ASP A 164 20.16 37.92 15.44
N ALA A 165 19.07 37.35 15.94
CA ALA A 165 18.81 35.92 16.09
C ALA A 165 18.62 35.22 14.73
N ARG A 166 19.67 35.19 13.91
CA ARG A 166 19.69 34.54 12.61
C ARG A 166 19.92 33.05 12.82
N LYS A 167 18.98 32.21 12.38
CA LYS A 167 19.18 30.75 12.22
C LYS A 167 20.60 30.48 11.74
N THR A 168 21.28 29.56 12.42
CA THR A 168 22.62 29.17 12.03
C THR A 168 22.61 28.68 10.58
N PRO A 169 23.71 28.85 9.80
CA PRO A 169 23.77 28.30 8.44
C PRO A 169 23.45 26.80 8.40
N ALA A 170 23.83 26.05 9.43
CA ALA A 170 23.50 24.65 9.60
C ALA A 170 21.99 24.39 9.75
N GLU A 171 21.27 25.21 10.53
CA GLU A 171 19.81 25.09 10.68
C GLU A 171 19.07 25.42 9.38
N ARG A 172 19.54 26.43 8.63
CA ARG A 172 18.97 26.75 7.31
C ARG A 172 19.21 25.63 6.29
N ALA A 173 20.39 25.02 6.30
CA ALA A 173 20.69 23.87 5.46
C ALA A 173 19.81 22.66 5.80
N ALA A 174 19.62 22.35 7.09
CA ALA A 174 18.77 21.25 7.53
C ALA A 174 17.28 21.46 7.16
N GLU A 175 16.79 22.70 7.24
CA GLU A 175 15.44 23.05 6.79
C GLU A 175 15.28 22.90 5.28
N GLN A 176 16.25 23.38 4.50
CA GLN A 176 16.27 23.23 3.04
C GLN A 176 16.32 21.75 2.62
N GLU A 177 17.11 20.93 3.30
CA GLU A 177 17.14 19.48 3.07
C GLU A 177 15.79 18.82 3.38
N THR A 178 15.11 19.25 4.45
CA THR A 178 13.78 18.74 4.81
C THR A 178 12.75 19.08 3.72
N LEU A 179 12.79 20.31 3.19
CA LEU A 179 11.93 20.74 2.07
C LEU A 179 12.23 19.95 0.79
N ALA A 180 13.50 19.72 0.47
CA ALA A 180 13.88 18.92 -0.69
C ALA A 180 13.33 17.48 -0.60
N ARG A 181 13.41 16.85 0.57
CA ARG A 181 12.83 15.52 0.81
C ARG A 181 11.30 15.50 0.69
N LEU A 182 10.62 16.58 1.09
CA LEU A 182 9.16 16.67 0.89
C LEU A 182 8.79 16.72 -0.59
N LEU A 183 9.54 17.46 -1.40
CA LEU A 183 9.34 17.48 -2.85
C LEU A 183 9.55 16.10 -3.47
N GLU A 184 10.55 15.35 -3.00
CA GLU A 184 10.78 13.98 -3.42
C GLU A 184 9.57 13.08 -3.11
N VAL A 185 9.01 13.16 -1.90
CA VAL A 185 7.81 12.41 -1.51
C VAL A 185 6.62 12.76 -2.42
N VAL A 186 6.41 14.03 -2.75
CA VAL A 186 5.34 14.45 -3.67
C VAL A 186 5.57 13.86 -5.06
N ASN A 187 6.79 13.91 -5.58
CA ASN A 187 7.12 13.32 -6.88
C ASN A 187 6.90 11.79 -6.89
N GLN A 188 7.28 11.09 -5.81
CA GLN A 188 7.03 9.66 -5.67
C GLN A 188 5.52 9.34 -5.66
N ARG A 189 4.70 10.15 -4.98
CA ARG A 189 3.24 10.00 -5.01
C ARG A 189 2.66 10.24 -6.40
N ASN A 190 3.15 11.25 -7.12
CA ASN A 190 2.72 11.51 -8.50
C ASN A 190 3.03 10.33 -9.42
N ALA A 191 4.18 9.68 -9.24
CA ALA A 191 4.52 8.47 -9.99
C ALA A 191 3.52 7.32 -9.73
N LEU A 192 3.07 7.13 -8.47
CA LEU A 192 2.05 6.13 -8.15
C LEU A 192 0.70 6.43 -8.82
N ILE A 193 0.30 7.70 -8.86
CA ILE A 193 -0.92 8.13 -9.56
C ILE A 193 -0.83 7.77 -11.05
N HIS A 194 0.32 8.00 -11.68
CA HIS A 194 0.54 7.60 -13.08
C HIS A 194 0.42 6.09 -13.27
N VAL A 195 1.02 5.28 -12.40
CA VAL A 195 0.90 3.81 -12.46
C VAL A 195 -0.56 3.35 -12.33
N GLN A 196 -1.33 3.94 -11.41
CA GLN A 196 -2.76 3.64 -11.27
C GLN A 196 -3.55 4.02 -12.54
N GLU A 197 -3.25 5.17 -13.13
CA GLU A 197 -3.94 5.65 -14.32
C GLU A 197 -3.60 4.81 -15.56
N GLU A 198 -2.33 4.45 -15.76
CA GLU A 198 -1.90 3.53 -16.83
C GLU A 198 -2.59 2.17 -16.72
N ARG A 199 -2.68 1.64 -15.50
CA ARG A 199 -3.41 0.39 -15.23
C ARG A 199 -4.90 0.54 -15.56
N ARG A 200 -5.54 1.62 -15.09
CA ARG A 200 -6.95 1.91 -15.36
C ARG A 200 -7.25 2.02 -16.85
N LEU A 201 -6.34 2.62 -17.62
CA LEU A 201 -6.45 2.73 -19.08
C LEU A 201 -6.22 1.40 -19.80
N SER A 202 -5.39 0.51 -19.24
CA SER A 202 -5.13 -0.82 -19.81
C SER A 202 -6.29 -1.81 -19.63
N GLU A 203 -7.20 -1.51 -18.71
CA GLU A 203 -8.40 -2.32 -18.42
C GLU A 203 -9.65 -1.87 -19.20
N LEU A 204 -9.55 -0.80 -20.03
CA LEU A 204 -10.59 -0.28 -20.93
C LEU A 204 -10.45 -0.80 -22.36
#